data_AF-A0A182QDL2-F1
#
_entry.id   AF-A0A182QDL2-F1
#
_cell.length_a   1.000
_cell.length_b   1.000
_cell.length_c   1.000
_cell.angle_alpha   90.00
_cell.angle_beta   90.00
_cell.angle_gamma   90.00
#
_symmetry.space_group_name_H-M   'P 1'
#
loop_
_entity.id
_entity.type
_entity.pdbx_description
1 polymer ?
#
loop_
_entity_poly.entity_id
_entity_poly.type
_entity_poly.pdbx_seq_one_letter_code
_entity_poly.pdbx_strand_id
1 'polypeptide(L)'
;LCKCDTETFSPNFDNPSKSDSDHPTRPRGKPLYRKLKPHRQFHIRMDAHSKLKPTLEDYILEMETRPPDSGQVSEKDVWAQLHQKEADLLLAAELGKALLEKNEELKKNQEKLIDDYSTKVENLEQEKYILKRQLEISSSENEAIIVELQGDIKQFRQKLEAQEQIMRQMEREKNMLIEELTAQNTRLSNELQKSNVTEQQLTAQLQEIKEQCNRRTLSIQDHVSSLESLKNELRLILEKKNELENRLHMTVNERENLSIALNEASERIHILERSTKEQDTKYQMTVQTLDRLERENGTLSERLESFDSQRSLHGELQHHSSLLQEMNGEEEGPGSKDEAGQLVVKEAQAVYKQLKTLCHTLRSTHHDDDSGLHSDMSFSSLDNTMASVSMAAPNSTEATSASMTVNDKFSRGMLSAVADELVHIIMNLDAMQFKTMFEQTRSMLIEQEEELKKKNDVIMQLESKLSVREVELQSTIEERNQAREDASHSSLAQDETVVQARKDRDAAIERRTKAEVELAKNRVELMQANSQLLEAIQQKVELLQQLEQWQIDMHELIEEQMKNKLIESSTKPQPHQQASQQSSGASTTGSRKSRLLDLFYHR
;
A
#
# COMPACT_ATOMS: atom_id res chain seq x y z
N LEU A 1 -18.18 -23.05 -19.76
CA LEU A 1 -18.61 -22.71 -21.14
C LEU A 1 -17.56 -21.80 -21.77
N CYS A 2 -17.69 -21.51 -23.06
CA CYS A 2 -16.88 -20.61 -23.90
C CYS A 2 -16.44 -19.29 -23.21
N LYS A 3 -15.32 -18.67 -23.56
CA LYS A 3 -14.22 -19.04 -24.48
C LYS A 3 -12.98 -18.20 -24.11
N CYS A 4 -11.78 -18.66 -24.49
CA CYS A 4 -10.55 -17.85 -24.41
C CYS A 4 -10.03 -17.64 -25.82
N ASP A 5 -9.69 -16.40 -26.18
CA ASP A 5 -9.01 -16.04 -27.42
C ASP A 5 -7.83 -15.12 -27.06
N THR A 6 -6.61 -15.67 -27.12
CA THR A 6 -5.34 -14.94 -26.93
C THR A 6 -4.39 -15.37 -28.04
N GLU A 7 -4.13 -14.49 -29.00
CA GLU A 7 -3.35 -14.83 -30.20
C GLU A 7 -1.85 -14.98 -29.89
N THR A 8 -1.36 -16.21 -29.89
CA THR A 8 0.08 -16.51 -29.85
C THR A 8 0.65 -16.54 -31.26
N PHE A 9 1.52 -15.59 -31.61
CA PHE A 9 2.24 -15.57 -32.89
C PHE A 9 3.72 -15.92 -32.70
N SER A 10 4.14 -17.06 -33.23
CA SER A 10 5.54 -17.43 -33.48
C SER A 10 5.61 -18.53 -34.55
N PRO A 11 6.72 -18.63 -35.30
CA PRO A 11 6.66 -19.13 -36.68
C PRO A 11 6.90 -20.64 -36.83
N ASN A 12 6.39 -21.20 -37.92
CA ASN A 12 6.82 -22.49 -38.47
C ASN A 12 7.47 -22.30 -39.83
N PHE A 13 8.52 -23.08 -40.09
CA PHE A 13 9.04 -23.35 -41.43
C PHE A 13 8.08 -24.31 -42.17
N ASP A 14 7.91 -24.16 -43.49
CA ASP A 14 8.54 -25.09 -44.44
C ASP A 14 8.55 -24.61 -45.90
N ASN A 15 9.18 -25.41 -46.77
CA ASN A 15 9.64 -25.17 -48.14
C ASN A 15 8.64 -25.65 -49.24
N PRO A 16 9.00 -25.71 -50.56
CA PRO A 16 9.54 -24.66 -51.45
C PRO A 16 8.89 -24.62 -52.86
N SER A 17 8.96 -23.49 -53.60
CA SER A 17 8.81 -23.53 -55.08
C SER A 17 9.32 -22.29 -55.87
N LYS A 18 10.47 -22.45 -56.55
CA LYS A 18 10.89 -22.00 -57.91
C LYS A 18 10.57 -20.58 -58.47
N SER A 19 11.40 -20.19 -59.46
CA SER A 19 11.35 -19.00 -60.34
C SER A 19 11.58 -17.62 -59.69
N ASP A 20 12.33 -16.68 -60.29
CA ASP A 20 13.30 -16.77 -61.40
C ASP A 20 14.27 -15.56 -61.41
N SER A 21 15.38 -15.68 -62.14
CA SER A 21 16.22 -14.61 -62.74
C SER A 21 16.91 -13.50 -61.92
N ASP A 22 18.20 -13.35 -62.24
CA ASP A 22 18.99 -12.10 -62.40
C ASP A 22 19.71 -11.36 -61.25
N HIS A 23 20.84 -10.74 -61.64
CA HIS A 23 21.87 -10.14 -60.79
C HIS A 23 21.64 -8.63 -60.49
N PRO A 24 22.09 -8.13 -59.32
CA PRO A 24 22.48 -6.74 -59.13
C PRO A 24 23.99 -6.54 -59.35
N THR A 25 24.38 -5.59 -60.22
CA THR A 25 25.79 -5.32 -60.57
C THR A 25 26.50 -4.33 -59.65
N ARG A 26 27.81 -4.57 -59.45
CA ARG A 26 28.83 -3.71 -58.82
C ARG A 26 28.70 -2.20 -59.17
N PRO A 27 28.85 -1.27 -58.22
CA PRO A 27 28.79 0.17 -58.49
C PRO A 27 29.97 0.66 -59.34
N ARG A 28 29.72 1.68 -60.18
CA ARG A 28 30.70 2.23 -61.14
C ARG A 28 31.51 3.38 -60.53
N GLY A 29 32.82 3.39 -60.78
CA GLY A 29 33.67 4.56 -60.55
C GLY A 29 33.40 5.69 -61.54
N LYS A 30 33.62 6.95 -61.11
CA LYS A 30 33.45 8.16 -61.94
C LYS A 30 34.71 8.41 -62.79
N PRO A 31 34.62 8.57 -64.12
CA PRO A 31 35.74 9.08 -64.91
C PRO A 31 35.80 10.61 -64.81
N LEU A 32 36.86 11.15 -64.21
CA LEU A 32 37.18 12.58 -64.26
C LEU A 32 37.98 12.87 -65.53
N TYR A 33 37.52 13.83 -66.33
CA TYR A 33 38.11 14.14 -67.64
C TYR A 33 39.56 14.64 -67.52
N ARG A 34 40.40 14.23 -68.49
CA ARG A 34 41.78 14.72 -68.61
C ARG A 34 41.80 16.25 -68.75
N LYS A 35 42.62 16.92 -67.95
CA LYS A 35 43.03 18.31 -68.21
C LYS A 35 43.83 18.36 -69.52
N LEU A 36 43.26 18.96 -70.55
CA LEU A 36 44.04 19.44 -71.70
C LEU A 36 44.97 20.57 -71.22
N LYS A 37 46.26 20.44 -71.49
CA LYS A 37 47.21 21.56 -71.49
C LYS A 37 47.71 21.81 -72.92
N PRO A 38 48.18 23.03 -73.25
CA PRO A 38 48.00 23.57 -74.60
C PRO A 38 48.93 22.97 -75.65
N HIS A 39 48.56 23.13 -76.92
CA HIS A 39 49.53 23.18 -78.00
C HIS A 39 50.62 24.22 -77.66
N ARG A 40 51.89 23.79 -77.67
CA ARG A 40 52.98 24.75 -77.87
C ARG A 40 53.02 25.08 -79.35
N GLN A 41 52.88 26.36 -79.67
CA GLN A 41 53.13 26.85 -81.03
C GLN A 41 54.60 26.59 -81.38
N PHE A 42 54.84 25.94 -82.51
CA PHE A 42 56.15 26.00 -83.15
C PHE A 42 56.32 27.40 -83.74
N HIS A 43 57.00 28.27 -83.02
CA HIS A 43 57.57 29.48 -83.62
C HIS A 43 58.63 29.03 -84.64
N ILE A 44 58.31 29.15 -85.92
CA ILE A 44 59.33 29.09 -86.98
C ILE A 44 60.23 30.31 -86.78
N ARG A 45 61.44 30.04 -86.30
CA ARG A 45 62.47 31.05 -86.09
C ARG A 45 63.09 31.38 -87.45
N MET A 46 62.66 32.48 -88.04
CA MET A 46 63.31 33.08 -89.22
C MET A 46 64.66 33.69 -88.81
N ASP A 47 65.69 32.85 -88.64
CA ASP A 47 67.07 33.32 -88.48
C ASP A 47 67.57 33.87 -89.83
N ALA A 48 67.84 35.18 -89.87
CA ALA A 48 68.29 35.86 -91.08
C ALA A 48 69.82 35.75 -91.27
N HIS A 49 70.22 35.68 -92.54
CA HIS A 49 71.61 35.78 -93.03
C HIS A 49 72.61 34.73 -92.53
N SER A 50 72.87 33.73 -93.38
CA SER A 50 74.24 33.26 -93.62
C SER A 50 74.45 33.11 -95.13
N LYS A 51 75.72 33.16 -95.58
CA LYS A 51 76.05 32.80 -96.97
C LYS A 51 75.90 31.28 -97.10
N LEU A 52 74.87 30.84 -97.80
CA LEU A 52 74.63 29.41 -98.06
C LEU A 52 75.88 28.80 -98.73
N LYS A 53 76.43 27.75 -98.12
CA LYS A 53 77.14 26.71 -98.89
C LYS A 53 76.14 26.15 -99.91
N PRO A 54 76.56 25.68 -101.10
CA PRO A 54 75.67 24.90 -101.94
C PRO A 54 75.14 23.71 -101.13
N THR A 55 73.84 23.47 -101.22
CA THR A 55 73.20 22.36 -100.53
C THR A 55 73.53 21.04 -101.23
N LEU A 56 73.23 19.92 -100.57
CA LEU A 56 73.34 18.61 -101.21
C LEU A 56 72.49 18.53 -102.49
N GLU A 57 71.33 19.19 -102.50
CA GLU A 57 70.42 19.27 -103.64
C GLU A 57 71.03 20.08 -104.79
N ASP A 58 71.71 21.21 -104.50
CA ASP A 58 72.42 22.02 -105.51
C ASP A 58 73.57 21.23 -106.18
N TYR A 59 74.37 20.51 -105.39
CA TYR A 59 75.47 19.69 -105.93
C TYR A 59 74.98 18.48 -106.74
N ILE A 60 73.82 17.90 -106.40
CA ILE A 60 73.18 16.84 -107.22
C ILE A 60 72.74 17.43 -108.56
N LEU A 61 72.10 18.60 -108.55
CA LEU A 61 71.72 19.35 -109.76
C LEU A 61 72.93 19.67 -110.65
N GLU A 62 74.09 20.03 -110.09
CA GLU A 62 75.31 20.30 -110.87
C GLU A 62 75.89 19.03 -111.52
N MET A 63 75.71 17.85 -110.93
CA MET A 63 76.04 16.59 -111.61
C MET A 63 75.01 16.19 -112.66
N GLU A 64 73.70 16.24 -112.35
CA GLU A 64 72.63 15.79 -113.25
C GLU A 64 72.48 16.66 -114.51
N THR A 65 72.89 17.94 -114.45
CA THR A 65 72.82 18.87 -115.60
C THR A 65 74.00 18.75 -116.57
N ARG A 66 75.00 17.89 -116.29
CA ARG A 66 76.22 17.76 -117.11
C ARG A 66 76.05 16.69 -118.20
N PRO A 67 76.35 16.98 -119.49
CA PRO A 67 76.06 16.07 -120.59
C PRO A 67 76.97 14.82 -120.56
N PRO A 68 76.45 13.64 -120.99
CA PRO A 68 77.20 12.39 -120.93
C PRO A 68 78.39 12.37 -121.91
N ASP A 69 79.54 11.95 -121.36
CA ASP A 69 80.83 11.83 -122.05
C ASP A 69 80.78 10.73 -123.13
N SER A 70 80.44 11.13 -124.35
CA SER A 70 80.35 10.25 -125.51
C SER A 70 81.70 10.20 -126.22
N GLY A 71 82.44 9.11 -126.00
CA GLY A 71 83.86 8.95 -126.33
C GLY A 71 84.23 8.95 -127.82
N GLN A 72 84.05 10.09 -128.50
CA GLN A 72 84.65 10.38 -129.79
C GLN A 72 85.96 11.15 -129.59
N VAL A 73 87.07 10.45 -129.74
CA VAL A 73 88.41 11.05 -129.69
C VAL A 73 88.57 12.04 -130.84
N SER A 74 88.70 13.32 -130.48
CA SER A 74 89.27 14.36 -131.32
C SER A 74 90.32 15.10 -130.52
N GLU A 75 91.42 15.51 -131.14
CA GLU A 75 92.62 16.04 -130.46
C GLU A 75 92.44 17.50 -129.98
N LYS A 76 91.23 17.88 -129.56
CA LYS A 76 90.94 19.13 -128.87
C LYS A 76 91.11 18.95 -127.37
N ASP A 77 92.28 19.38 -126.90
CA ASP A 77 92.66 19.54 -125.50
C ASP A 77 92.36 18.35 -124.58
N VAL A 78 93.33 17.44 -124.52
CA VAL A 78 93.54 16.54 -123.37
C VAL A 78 93.57 17.33 -122.06
N TRP A 79 94.05 18.59 -122.08
CA TRP A 79 93.97 19.53 -120.95
C TRP A 79 92.54 19.91 -120.54
N ALA A 80 91.63 20.13 -121.49
CA ALA A 80 90.24 20.44 -121.20
C ALA A 80 89.50 19.20 -120.67
N GLN A 81 89.80 18.02 -121.21
CA GLN A 81 89.30 16.74 -120.67
C GLN A 81 89.85 16.48 -119.26
N LEU A 82 91.13 16.75 -119.01
CA LEU A 82 91.74 16.62 -117.68
C LEU A 82 91.09 17.59 -116.68
N HIS A 83 91.01 18.89 -116.99
CA HIS A 83 90.33 19.88 -116.14
C HIS A 83 88.84 19.57 -115.93
N GLN A 84 88.16 18.99 -116.93
CA GLN A 84 86.79 18.51 -116.78
C GLN A 84 86.72 17.35 -115.77
N LYS A 85 87.61 16.35 -115.84
CA LYS A 85 87.67 15.27 -114.83
C LYS A 85 88.16 15.74 -113.46
N GLU A 86 89.04 16.73 -113.38
CA GLU A 86 89.45 17.37 -112.12
C GLU A 86 88.26 18.10 -111.48
N ALA A 87 87.47 18.84 -112.26
CA ALA A 87 86.24 19.48 -111.79
C ALA A 87 85.19 18.45 -111.35
N ASP A 88 85.00 17.35 -112.09
CA ASP A 88 84.09 16.27 -111.70
C ASP A 88 84.55 15.55 -110.42
N LEU A 89 85.86 15.36 -110.24
CA LEU A 89 86.44 14.78 -109.01
C LEU A 89 86.29 15.71 -107.81
N LEU A 90 86.47 17.03 -108.00
CA LEU A 90 86.22 18.03 -106.96
C LEU A 90 84.73 18.08 -106.60
N LEU A 91 83.84 18.11 -107.59
CA LEU A 91 82.39 18.09 -107.39
C LEU A 91 81.93 16.82 -106.67
N ALA A 92 82.43 15.65 -107.06
CA ALA A 92 82.15 14.39 -106.36
C ALA A 92 82.70 14.36 -104.92
N ALA A 93 83.85 15.01 -104.66
CA ALA A 93 84.40 15.16 -103.31
C ALA A 93 83.60 16.17 -102.46
N GLU A 94 83.10 17.25 -103.04
CA GLU A 94 82.24 18.23 -102.34
C GLU A 94 80.84 17.67 -102.08
N LEU A 95 80.24 16.95 -103.04
CA LEU A 95 79.00 16.19 -102.85
C LEU A 95 79.18 15.06 -101.80
N GLY A 96 80.30 14.33 -101.84
CA GLY A 96 80.65 13.34 -100.82
C GLY A 96 80.80 13.96 -99.43
N LYS A 97 81.40 15.16 -99.35
CA LYS A 97 81.52 15.95 -98.11
C LYS A 97 80.16 16.47 -97.63
N ALA A 98 79.29 16.93 -98.53
CA ALA A 98 77.92 17.34 -98.20
C ALA A 98 77.06 16.16 -97.71
N LEU A 99 77.22 14.98 -98.32
CA LEU A 99 76.63 13.72 -97.84
C LEU A 99 77.15 13.35 -96.44
N LEU A 100 78.45 13.51 -96.17
CA LEU A 100 79.01 13.25 -94.84
C LEU A 100 78.51 14.27 -93.80
N GLU A 101 78.50 15.57 -94.13
CA GLU A 101 77.98 16.63 -93.25
C GLU A 101 76.49 16.40 -92.95
N LYS A 102 75.67 16.00 -93.93
CA LYS A 102 74.26 15.61 -93.74
C LYS A 102 74.09 14.32 -92.93
N ASN A 103 74.92 13.30 -93.14
CA ASN A 103 74.88 12.08 -92.34
C ASN A 103 75.33 12.34 -90.89
N GLU A 104 76.25 13.28 -90.65
CA GLU A 104 76.60 13.74 -89.31
C GLU A 104 75.48 14.56 -88.65
N GLU A 105 74.79 15.44 -89.38
CA GLU A 105 73.60 16.13 -88.87
C GLU A 105 72.50 15.14 -88.48
N LEU A 106 72.24 14.13 -89.33
CA LEU A 106 71.28 13.07 -89.04
C LEU A 106 71.68 12.23 -87.82
N LYS A 107 72.96 11.86 -87.67
CA LYS A 107 73.47 11.18 -86.46
C LYS A 107 73.31 12.05 -85.21
N LYS A 108 73.73 13.31 -85.25
CA LYS A 108 73.59 14.27 -84.13
C LYS A 108 72.13 14.53 -83.74
N ASN A 109 71.19 14.35 -84.67
CA ASN A 109 69.75 14.44 -84.39
C ASN A 109 69.16 13.12 -83.90
N GLN A 110 69.68 11.97 -84.33
CA GLN A 110 69.36 10.65 -83.76
C GLN A 110 69.86 10.53 -82.32
N GLU A 111 71.09 10.98 -82.03
CA GLU A 111 71.69 11.03 -80.69
C GLU A 111 70.82 11.86 -79.72
N LYS A 112 70.50 13.12 -80.08
CA LYS A 112 69.58 13.95 -79.28
C LYS A 112 68.21 13.30 -79.07
N LEU A 113 67.67 12.63 -80.09
CA LEU A 113 66.36 11.97 -79.99
C LEU A 113 66.43 10.74 -79.07
N ILE A 114 67.56 10.03 -79.04
CA ILE A 114 67.84 8.96 -78.08
C ILE A 114 67.96 9.53 -76.66
N ASP A 115 68.60 10.68 -76.47
CA ASP A 115 68.72 11.37 -75.17
C ASP A 115 67.37 11.93 -74.66
N ASP A 116 66.56 12.52 -75.54
CA ASP A 116 65.20 12.98 -75.23
C ASP A 116 64.29 11.80 -74.86
N TYR A 117 64.45 10.65 -75.51
CA TYR A 117 63.71 9.43 -75.16
C TYR A 117 64.23 8.73 -73.89
N SER A 118 65.54 8.67 -73.67
CA SER A 118 66.13 8.03 -72.47
C SER A 118 65.73 8.82 -71.22
N THR A 119 65.93 10.14 -71.23
CA THR A 119 65.47 11.02 -70.14
C THR A 119 63.96 10.96 -69.96
N LYS A 120 63.15 10.84 -71.01
CA LYS A 120 61.69 10.66 -70.82
C LYS A 120 61.32 9.29 -70.25
N VAL A 121 62.05 8.22 -70.58
CA VAL A 121 61.90 6.90 -69.93
C VAL A 121 62.25 6.99 -68.44
N GLU A 122 63.41 7.55 -68.09
CA GLU A 122 63.82 7.76 -66.69
C GLU A 122 62.76 8.51 -65.87
N ASN A 123 62.25 9.63 -66.41
CA ASN A 123 61.17 10.38 -65.77
C ASN A 123 59.89 9.54 -65.58
N LEU A 124 59.50 8.74 -66.57
CA LEU A 124 58.34 7.83 -66.46
C LEU A 124 58.58 6.71 -65.45
N GLU A 125 59.81 6.23 -65.28
CA GLU A 125 60.16 5.23 -64.28
C GLU A 125 60.18 5.79 -62.86
N GLN A 126 60.64 7.04 -62.69
CA GLN A 126 60.53 7.78 -61.43
C GLN A 126 59.06 8.07 -61.08
N GLU A 127 58.25 8.59 -62.01
CA GLU A 127 56.80 8.78 -61.85
C GLU A 127 56.11 7.47 -61.43
N LYS A 128 56.41 6.36 -62.12
CA LYS A 128 55.91 4.99 -61.85
C LYS A 128 56.32 4.47 -60.46
N TYR A 129 57.54 4.74 -60.00
CA TYR A 129 58.01 4.36 -58.67
C TYR A 129 57.31 5.18 -57.57
N ILE A 130 57.20 6.49 -57.74
CA ILE A 130 56.52 7.40 -56.81
C ILE A 130 55.04 7.02 -56.69
N LEU A 131 54.34 6.81 -57.81
CA LEU A 131 52.93 6.41 -57.82
C LEU A 131 52.70 5.03 -57.17
N LYS A 132 53.61 4.06 -57.38
CA LYS A 132 53.56 2.78 -56.67
C LYS A 132 53.66 2.96 -55.16
N ARG A 133 54.64 3.74 -54.68
CA ARG A 133 54.85 3.99 -53.25
C ARG A 133 53.68 4.77 -52.62
N GLN A 134 53.09 5.71 -53.34
CA GLN A 134 51.89 6.44 -52.90
C GLN A 134 50.67 5.51 -52.79
N LEU A 135 50.50 4.58 -53.74
CA LEU A 135 49.45 3.55 -53.68
C LEU A 135 49.66 2.57 -52.52
N GLU A 136 50.90 2.15 -52.27
CA GLU A 136 51.29 1.27 -51.17
C GLU A 136 51.04 1.92 -49.80
N ILE A 137 51.49 3.17 -49.60
CA ILE A 137 51.20 3.95 -48.39
C ILE A 137 49.69 4.04 -48.18
N SER A 138 48.94 4.47 -49.20
CA SER A 138 47.48 4.62 -49.07
C SER A 138 46.77 3.27 -48.85
N SER A 139 47.28 2.15 -49.39
CA SER A 139 46.78 0.81 -49.04
C SER A 139 46.98 0.52 -47.56
N SER A 140 48.18 0.74 -47.03
CA SER A 140 48.49 0.50 -45.61
C SER A 140 47.69 1.40 -44.65
N GLU A 141 47.40 2.65 -45.03
CA GLU A 141 46.53 3.55 -44.28
C GLU A 141 45.08 3.05 -44.27
N ASN A 142 44.54 2.63 -45.42
CA ASN A 142 43.20 2.04 -45.51
C ASN A 142 43.11 0.70 -44.74
N GLU A 143 44.15 -0.13 -44.80
CA GLU A 143 44.23 -1.40 -44.07
C GLU A 143 44.26 -1.18 -42.55
N ALA A 144 45.01 -0.18 -42.07
CA ALA A 144 45.00 0.22 -40.65
C ALA A 144 43.60 0.67 -40.19
N ILE A 145 42.96 1.59 -40.94
CA ILE A 145 41.59 2.05 -40.65
C ILE A 145 40.58 0.89 -40.67
N ILE A 146 40.74 -0.07 -41.60
CA ILE A 146 39.91 -1.29 -41.64
C ILE A 146 40.12 -2.15 -40.38
N VAL A 147 41.34 -2.29 -39.88
CA VAL A 147 41.63 -3.03 -38.64
C VAL A 147 41.06 -2.32 -37.40
N GLU A 148 41.17 -1.00 -37.32
CA GLU A 148 40.56 -0.18 -36.26
C GLU A 148 39.04 -0.34 -36.23
N LEU A 149 38.37 -0.12 -37.37
CA LEU A 149 36.92 -0.28 -37.49
C LEU A 149 36.45 -1.73 -37.23
N GLN A 150 37.25 -2.74 -37.60
CA GLN A 150 36.98 -4.13 -37.20
C GLN A 150 37.15 -4.37 -35.70
N GLY A 151 38.07 -3.65 -35.05
CA GLY A 151 38.23 -3.62 -33.60
C GLY A 151 37.00 -3.04 -32.91
N ASP A 152 36.56 -1.87 -33.34
CA ASP A 152 35.35 -1.21 -32.83
C ASP A 152 34.10 -2.07 -33.02
N ILE A 153 33.90 -2.65 -34.20
CA ILE A 153 32.77 -3.57 -34.46
C ILE A 153 32.80 -4.79 -33.51
N LYS A 154 33.99 -5.33 -33.17
CA LYS A 154 34.11 -6.41 -32.17
C LYS A 154 33.77 -5.91 -30.76
N GLN A 155 34.27 -4.74 -30.36
CA GLN A 155 33.95 -4.14 -29.06
C GLN A 155 32.44 -3.83 -28.90
N PHE A 156 31.80 -3.26 -29.92
CA PHE A 156 30.37 -2.97 -29.88
C PHE A 156 29.52 -4.26 -29.84
N ARG A 157 29.93 -5.32 -30.54
CA ARG A 157 29.29 -6.65 -30.42
C ARG A 157 29.43 -7.24 -29.02
N GLN A 158 30.62 -7.18 -28.41
CA GLN A 158 30.83 -7.65 -27.04
C GLN A 158 30.04 -6.84 -26.01
N LYS A 159 29.96 -5.51 -26.17
CA LYS A 159 29.14 -4.63 -25.32
C LYS A 159 27.65 -4.94 -25.46
N LEU A 160 27.16 -5.16 -26.68
CA LEU A 160 25.78 -5.57 -26.95
C LEU A 160 25.48 -6.94 -26.32
N GLU A 161 26.33 -7.94 -26.54
CA GLU A 161 26.13 -9.29 -25.99
C GLU A 161 26.13 -9.27 -24.44
N ALA A 162 27.05 -8.54 -23.81
CA ALA A 162 27.07 -8.36 -22.36
C ALA A 162 25.80 -7.64 -21.86
N GLN A 163 25.34 -6.60 -22.56
CA GLN A 163 24.09 -5.91 -22.21
C GLN A 163 22.87 -6.81 -22.37
N GLU A 164 22.79 -7.63 -23.41
CA GLU A 164 21.73 -8.64 -23.56
C GLU A 164 21.79 -9.72 -22.47
N GLN A 165 22.99 -10.15 -22.05
CA GLN A 165 23.15 -11.12 -20.95
C GLN A 165 22.66 -10.53 -19.62
N ILE A 166 22.97 -9.26 -19.35
CA ILE A 166 22.46 -8.52 -18.18
C ILE A 166 20.93 -8.36 -18.26
N MET A 167 20.38 -7.93 -19.41
CA MET A 167 18.93 -7.83 -19.62
C MET A 167 18.21 -9.15 -19.34
N ARG A 168 18.70 -10.26 -19.92
CA ARG A 168 18.15 -11.61 -19.68
C ARG A 168 18.28 -12.06 -18.23
N GLN A 169 19.26 -11.56 -17.48
CA GLN A 169 19.40 -11.87 -16.06
C GLN A 169 18.41 -11.06 -15.20
N MET A 170 18.30 -9.75 -15.45
CA MET A 170 17.29 -8.89 -14.81
C MET A 170 15.86 -9.38 -15.10
N GLU A 171 15.61 -9.92 -16.30
CA GLU A 171 14.33 -10.54 -16.66
C GLU A 171 14.03 -11.80 -15.84
N ARG A 172 15.04 -12.67 -15.59
CA ARG A 172 14.89 -13.84 -14.70
C ARG A 172 14.62 -13.42 -13.27
N GLU A 173 15.40 -12.49 -12.73
CA GLU A 173 15.27 -11.99 -11.35
C GLU A 173 13.92 -11.29 -11.13
N LYS A 174 13.46 -10.49 -12.10
CA LYS A 174 12.12 -9.93 -12.11
C LYS A 174 11.03 -11.01 -12.13
N ASN A 175 11.18 -12.06 -12.95
CA ASN A 175 10.19 -13.13 -13.02
C ASN A 175 10.15 -13.95 -11.72
N MET A 176 11.31 -14.26 -11.11
CA MET A 176 11.40 -14.88 -9.78
C MET A 176 10.65 -14.04 -8.73
N LEU A 177 10.88 -12.72 -8.69
CA LEU A 177 10.19 -11.82 -7.76
C LEU A 177 8.66 -11.78 -8.02
N ILE A 178 8.23 -11.83 -9.29
CA ILE A 178 6.80 -11.92 -9.64
C ILE A 178 6.20 -13.25 -9.18
N GLU A 179 6.91 -14.38 -9.35
CA GLU A 179 6.47 -15.70 -8.87
C GLU A 179 6.39 -15.74 -7.34
N GLU A 180 7.38 -15.19 -6.62
CA GLU A 180 7.38 -15.07 -5.16
C GLU A 180 6.24 -14.20 -4.64
N LEU A 181 6.04 -13.00 -5.20
CA LEU A 181 4.93 -12.13 -4.84
C LEU A 181 3.56 -12.77 -5.18
N THR A 182 3.47 -13.54 -6.26
CA THR A 182 2.25 -14.28 -6.61
C THR A 182 2.00 -15.44 -5.63
N ALA A 183 3.05 -16.14 -5.21
CA ALA A 183 2.97 -17.18 -4.17
C ALA A 183 2.59 -16.59 -2.80
N GLN A 184 3.09 -15.41 -2.44
CA GLN A 184 2.68 -14.71 -1.21
C GLN A 184 1.21 -14.26 -1.28
N ASN A 185 0.79 -13.59 -2.36
CA ASN A 185 -0.59 -13.15 -2.54
C ASN A 185 -1.59 -14.33 -2.52
N THR A 186 -1.25 -15.46 -3.15
CA THR A 186 -2.09 -16.67 -3.11
C THR A 186 -2.12 -17.32 -1.72
N ARG A 187 -1.01 -17.32 -0.95
CA ARG A 187 -1.03 -17.77 0.46
C ARG A 187 -1.94 -16.88 1.33
N LEU A 188 -1.75 -15.57 1.29
CA LEU A 188 -2.55 -14.59 2.04
C LEU A 188 -4.03 -14.66 1.67
N SER A 189 -4.36 -14.82 0.38
CA SER A 189 -5.74 -15.02 -0.08
C SER A 189 -6.36 -16.31 0.47
N ASN A 190 -5.62 -17.42 0.49
CA ASN A 190 -6.06 -18.68 1.10
C ASN A 190 -6.23 -18.57 2.63
N GLU A 191 -5.40 -17.79 3.33
CA GLU A 191 -5.51 -17.55 4.77
C GLU A 191 -6.71 -16.64 5.10
N LEU A 192 -6.93 -15.59 4.32
CA LEU A 192 -8.12 -14.75 4.41
C LEU A 192 -9.40 -15.58 4.13
N GLN A 193 -9.37 -16.48 3.15
CA GLN A 193 -10.50 -17.39 2.88
C GLN A 193 -10.76 -18.35 4.05
N LYS A 194 -9.72 -18.93 4.67
CA LYS A 194 -9.86 -19.76 5.88
C LYS A 194 -10.47 -18.96 7.03
N SER A 195 -9.96 -17.74 7.28
CA SER A 195 -10.46 -16.84 8.31
C SER A 195 -11.95 -16.51 8.11
N ASN A 196 -12.33 -16.14 6.89
CA ASN A 196 -13.72 -15.87 6.50
C ASN A 196 -14.63 -17.11 6.69
N VAL A 197 -14.15 -18.32 6.36
CA VAL A 197 -14.91 -19.56 6.64
C VAL A 197 -15.08 -19.79 8.15
N THR A 198 -14.07 -19.52 8.98
CA THR A 198 -14.22 -19.61 10.45
C THR A 198 -15.13 -18.50 11.01
N GLU A 199 -15.13 -17.30 10.43
CA GLU A 199 -16.05 -16.21 10.78
C GLU A 199 -17.49 -16.57 10.42
N GLN A 200 -17.73 -17.19 9.25
CA GLN A 200 -19.04 -17.71 8.85
C GLN A 200 -19.53 -18.84 9.79
N GLN A 201 -18.63 -19.70 10.26
CA GLN A 201 -18.97 -20.73 11.26
C GLN A 201 -19.34 -20.12 12.62
N LEU A 202 -18.55 -19.15 13.11
CA LEU A 202 -18.81 -18.47 14.38
C LEU A 202 -20.07 -17.60 14.34
N THR A 203 -20.33 -16.91 13.22
CA THR A 203 -21.56 -16.12 13.04
C THR A 203 -22.79 -17.01 12.92
N ALA A 204 -22.70 -18.18 12.29
CA ALA A 204 -23.77 -19.18 12.30
C ALA A 204 -24.05 -19.71 13.72
N GLN A 205 -23.02 -20.04 14.51
CA GLN A 205 -23.17 -20.44 15.92
C GLN A 205 -23.79 -19.32 16.77
N LEU A 206 -23.38 -18.07 16.56
CA LEU A 206 -23.97 -16.90 17.24
C LEU A 206 -25.43 -16.67 16.83
N GLN A 207 -25.81 -16.96 15.57
CA GLN A 207 -27.22 -16.96 15.16
C GLN A 207 -27.99 -18.08 15.84
N GLU A 208 -27.47 -19.31 15.87
CA GLU A 208 -28.13 -20.44 16.53
C GLU A 208 -28.36 -20.16 18.02
N ILE A 209 -27.36 -19.64 18.73
CA ILE A 209 -27.48 -19.26 20.16
C ILE A 209 -28.51 -18.13 20.33
N LYS A 210 -28.54 -17.12 19.44
CA LYS A 210 -29.59 -16.09 19.46
C LYS A 210 -30.98 -16.68 19.24
N GLU A 211 -31.13 -17.63 18.32
CA GLU A 211 -32.39 -18.34 18.10
C GLU A 211 -32.79 -19.22 19.29
N GLN A 212 -31.86 -19.92 19.93
CA GLN A 212 -32.12 -20.69 21.16
C GLN A 212 -32.58 -19.75 22.29
N CYS A 213 -31.93 -18.61 22.47
CA CYS A 213 -32.35 -17.58 23.44
C CYS A 213 -33.74 -17.01 23.09
N ASN A 214 -34.01 -16.67 21.84
CA ASN A 214 -35.32 -16.17 21.41
C ASN A 214 -36.43 -17.21 21.65
N ARG A 215 -36.19 -18.49 21.38
CA ARG A 215 -37.13 -19.60 21.67
C ARG A 215 -37.41 -19.71 23.18
N ARG A 216 -36.39 -19.56 24.03
CA ARG A 216 -36.56 -19.50 25.50
C ARG A 216 -37.34 -18.27 25.95
N THR A 217 -37.05 -17.09 25.40
CA THR A 217 -37.78 -15.85 25.72
C THR A 217 -39.26 -15.95 25.35
N LEU A 218 -39.58 -16.49 24.17
CA LEU A 218 -40.96 -16.74 23.74
C LEU A 218 -41.67 -17.74 24.67
N SER A 219 -41.04 -18.89 24.97
CA SER A 219 -41.58 -19.86 25.93
C SER A 219 -41.82 -19.26 27.32
N ILE A 220 -40.94 -18.39 27.82
CA ILE A 220 -41.14 -17.66 29.08
C ILE A 220 -42.32 -16.68 28.96
N GLN A 221 -42.47 -15.98 27.83
CA GLN A 221 -43.61 -15.09 27.56
C GLN A 221 -44.94 -15.85 27.49
N ASP A 222 -44.97 -17.05 26.91
CA ASP A 222 -46.12 -17.95 26.89
C ASP A 222 -46.49 -18.41 28.31
N HIS A 223 -45.49 -18.75 29.14
CA HIS A 223 -45.71 -19.07 30.56
C HIS A 223 -46.19 -17.86 31.38
N VAL A 224 -45.66 -16.65 31.13
CA VAL A 224 -46.09 -15.42 31.80
C VAL A 224 -47.54 -15.08 31.45
N SER A 225 -47.92 -15.11 30.17
CA SER A 225 -49.31 -14.86 29.75
C SER A 225 -50.29 -15.93 30.28
N SER A 226 -49.86 -17.19 30.37
CA SER A 226 -50.62 -18.25 31.04
C SER A 226 -50.84 -17.95 32.54
N LEU A 227 -49.80 -17.50 33.24
CA LEU A 227 -49.89 -17.07 34.64
C LEU A 227 -50.74 -15.80 34.82
N GLU A 228 -50.78 -14.92 33.82
CA GLU A 228 -51.67 -13.74 33.82
C GLU A 228 -53.15 -14.14 33.64
N SER A 229 -53.47 -15.12 32.79
CA SER A 229 -54.83 -15.70 32.73
C SER A 229 -55.25 -16.25 34.09
N LEU A 230 -54.42 -17.11 34.68
CA LEU A 230 -54.70 -17.71 36.00
C LEU A 230 -54.83 -16.66 37.12
N LYS A 231 -54.03 -15.57 37.08
CA LYS A 231 -54.18 -14.43 38.02
C LYS A 231 -55.49 -13.67 37.80
N ASN A 232 -55.94 -13.53 36.55
CA ASN A 232 -57.20 -12.86 36.22
C ASN A 232 -58.41 -13.73 36.63
N GLU A 233 -58.33 -15.04 36.41
CA GLU A 233 -59.32 -16.03 36.88
C GLU A 233 -59.41 -16.04 38.42
N LEU A 234 -58.26 -16.06 39.11
CA LEU A 234 -58.21 -15.97 40.57
C LEU A 234 -58.79 -14.64 41.07
N ARG A 235 -58.52 -13.51 40.41
CA ARG A 235 -59.13 -12.21 40.76
C ARG A 235 -60.65 -12.26 40.61
N LEU A 236 -61.17 -12.80 39.52
CA LEU A 236 -62.62 -12.96 39.29
C LEU A 236 -63.26 -13.90 40.32
N ILE A 237 -62.55 -14.93 40.80
CA ILE A 237 -63.00 -15.81 41.89
C ILE A 237 -63.01 -15.07 43.23
N LEU A 238 -61.99 -14.24 43.51
CA LEU A 238 -61.94 -13.41 44.72
C LEU A 238 -63.01 -12.31 44.73
N GLU A 239 -63.28 -11.68 43.59
CA GLU A 239 -64.39 -10.73 43.43
C GLU A 239 -65.74 -11.41 43.70
N LYS A 240 -65.98 -12.60 43.13
CA LYS A 240 -67.18 -13.42 43.41
C LYS A 240 -67.27 -13.88 44.86
N LYS A 241 -66.14 -14.21 45.50
CA LYS A 241 -66.07 -14.56 46.94
C LYS A 241 -66.49 -13.38 47.79
N ASN A 242 -65.89 -12.21 47.56
CA ASN A 242 -66.17 -10.99 48.31
C ASN A 242 -67.65 -10.57 48.15
N GLU A 243 -68.23 -10.71 46.95
CA GLU A 243 -69.65 -10.46 46.71
C GLU A 243 -70.56 -11.43 47.48
N LEU A 244 -70.20 -12.72 47.55
CA LEU A 244 -70.93 -13.70 48.36
C LEU A 244 -70.80 -13.44 49.87
N GLU A 245 -69.63 -12.97 50.34
CA GLU A 245 -69.40 -12.57 51.74
C GLU A 245 -70.17 -11.29 52.09
N ASN A 246 -70.18 -10.28 51.21
CA ASN A 246 -71.00 -9.09 51.35
C ASN A 246 -72.49 -9.45 51.46
N ARG A 247 -72.98 -10.29 50.54
CA ARG A 247 -74.38 -10.74 50.54
C ARG A 247 -74.72 -11.55 51.78
N LEU A 248 -73.81 -12.41 52.26
CA LEU A 248 -73.96 -13.11 53.53
C LEU A 248 -74.06 -12.12 54.69
N HIS A 249 -73.16 -11.13 54.76
CA HIS A 249 -73.18 -10.09 55.80
C HIS A 249 -74.50 -9.31 55.81
N MET A 250 -75.06 -8.98 54.64
CA MET A 250 -76.39 -8.35 54.57
C MET A 250 -77.49 -9.26 55.13
N THR A 251 -77.54 -10.54 54.75
CA THR A 251 -78.54 -11.48 55.32
C THR A 251 -78.35 -11.73 56.82
N VAL A 252 -77.12 -11.62 57.34
CA VAL A 252 -76.82 -11.70 58.78
C VAL A 252 -77.34 -10.45 59.50
N ASN A 253 -77.13 -9.25 58.94
CA ASN A 253 -77.67 -7.99 59.47
C ASN A 253 -79.21 -7.98 59.44
N GLU A 254 -79.83 -8.46 58.36
CA GLU A 254 -81.29 -8.62 58.24
C GLU A 254 -81.84 -9.56 59.31
N ARG A 255 -81.21 -10.72 59.49
CA ARG A 255 -81.53 -11.68 60.57
C ARG A 255 -81.41 -11.05 61.96
N GLU A 256 -80.37 -10.25 62.21
CA GLU A 256 -80.14 -9.61 63.50
C GLU A 256 -81.15 -8.49 63.77
N ASN A 257 -81.47 -7.68 62.76
CA ASN A 257 -82.56 -6.70 62.84
C ASN A 257 -83.92 -7.37 63.12
N LEU A 258 -84.21 -8.50 62.46
CA LEU A 258 -85.41 -9.30 62.74
C LEU A 258 -85.39 -9.92 64.14
N SER A 259 -84.23 -10.32 64.65
CA SER A 259 -84.06 -10.83 66.02
C SER A 259 -84.27 -9.73 67.07
N ILE A 260 -83.79 -8.51 66.82
CA ILE A 260 -84.05 -7.34 67.68
C ILE A 260 -85.55 -7.01 67.67
N ALA A 261 -86.19 -6.96 66.50
CA ALA A 261 -87.63 -6.72 66.40
C ALA A 261 -88.47 -7.82 67.07
N LEU A 262 -88.03 -9.08 67.02
CA LEU A 262 -88.63 -10.20 67.74
C LEU A 262 -88.48 -10.04 69.25
N ASN A 263 -87.29 -9.67 69.74
CA ASN A 263 -87.06 -9.41 71.17
C ASN A 263 -87.92 -8.24 71.67
N GLU A 264 -87.98 -7.11 70.95
CA GLU A 264 -88.88 -6.01 71.30
C GLU A 264 -90.36 -6.44 71.31
N ALA A 265 -90.77 -7.29 70.37
CA ALA A 265 -92.14 -7.83 70.35
C ALA A 265 -92.41 -8.74 71.55
N SER A 266 -91.44 -9.59 71.95
CA SER A 266 -91.51 -10.42 73.16
C SER A 266 -91.52 -9.58 74.44
N GLU A 267 -90.75 -8.50 74.53
CA GLU A 267 -90.80 -7.55 75.65
C GLU A 267 -92.15 -6.83 75.72
N ARG A 268 -92.69 -6.36 74.58
CA ARG A 268 -94.04 -5.78 74.50
C ARG A 268 -95.10 -6.79 74.95
N ILE A 269 -94.98 -8.06 74.55
CA ILE A 269 -95.86 -9.15 75.02
C ILE A 269 -95.73 -9.30 76.54
N HIS A 270 -94.52 -9.42 77.11
CA HIS A 270 -94.35 -9.56 78.56
C HIS A 270 -94.82 -8.34 79.37
N ILE A 271 -94.72 -7.12 78.83
CA ILE A 271 -95.29 -5.91 79.44
C ILE A 271 -96.82 -5.97 79.42
N LEU A 272 -97.43 -6.40 78.31
CA LEU A 272 -98.87 -6.60 78.20
C LEU A 272 -99.36 -7.73 79.12
N GLU A 273 -98.67 -8.87 79.17
CA GLU A 273 -98.96 -9.98 80.09
C GLU A 273 -98.89 -9.55 81.56
N ARG A 274 -97.88 -8.74 81.93
CA ARG A 274 -97.79 -8.16 83.27
C ARG A 274 -98.95 -7.21 83.53
N SER A 275 -99.26 -6.32 82.59
CA SER A 275 -100.39 -5.39 82.69
C SER A 275 -101.72 -6.14 82.86
N THR A 276 -101.98 -7.18 82.06
CA THR A 276 -103.15 -8.05 82.20
C THR A 276 -103.18 -8.72 83.57
N LYS A 277 -102.10 -9.33 84.04
CA LYS A 277 -102.02 -9.92 85.41
C LYS A 277 -102.23 -8.88 86.52
N GLU A 278 -101.79 -7.63 86.32
CA GLU A 278 -102.07 -6.52 87.24
C GLU A 278 -103.53 -6.08 87.20
N GLN A 279 -104.19 -6.08 86.02
CA GLN A 279 -105.62 -5.80 85.93
C GLN A 279 -106.46 -6.96 86.46
N ASP A 280 -106.03 -8.21 86.28
CA ASP A 280 -106.65 -9.40 86.86
C ASP A 280 -106.56 -9.39 88.38
N THR A 281 -105.40 -9.02 88.96
CA THR A 281 -105.27 -8.86 90.42
C THR A 281 -106.03 -7.64 90.94
N LYS A 282 -106.07 -6.51 90.21
CA LYS A 282 -106.96 -5.38 90.55
C LYS A 282 -108.44 -5.80 90.50
N TYR A 283 -108.85 -6.57 89.50
CA TYR A 283 -110.19 -7.12 89.36
C TYR A 283 -110.52 -8.07 90.51
N GLN A 284 -109.65 -9.05 90.80
CA GLN A 284 -109.77 -9.95 91.95
C GLN A 284 -109.85 -9.19 93.28
N MET A 285 -109.06 -8.12 93.47
CA MET A 285 -109.17 -7.25 94.64
C MET A 285 -110.50 -6.51 94.68
N THR A 286 -111.00 -5.96 93.56
CA THR A 286 -112.33 -5.34 93.53
C THR A 286 -113.44 -6.33 93.81
N VAL A 287 -113.38 -7.55 93.27
CA VAL A 287 -114.29 -8.66 93.58
C VAL A 287 -114.20 -9.00 95.07
N GLN A 288 -113.00 -9.19 95.64
CA GLN A 288 -112.82 -9.42 97.08
C GLN A 288 -113.38 -8.27 97.94
N THR A 289 -113.32 -7.01 97.49
CA THR A 289 -113.97 -5.89 98.19
C THR A 289 -115.48 -5.84 98.00
N LEU A 290 -116.01 -6.29 96.86
CA LEU A 290 -117.45 -6.46 96.64
C LEU A 290 -117.98 -7.60 97.52
N ASP A 291 -117.37 -8.78 97.46
CA ASP A 291 -117.51 -9.88 98.43
C ASP A 291 -117.46 -9.40 99.90
N ARG A 292 -116.57 -8.45 100.24
CA ARG A 292 -116.46 -7.88 101.59
C ARG A 292 -117.66 -6.96 101.91
N LEU A 293 -118.10 -6.15 100.94
CA LEU A 293 -119.28 -5.28 101.06
C LEU A 293 -120.59 -6.07 101.01
N GLU A 294 -120.65 -7.20 100.33
CA GLU A 294 -121.77 -8.14 100.29
C GLU A 294 -121.83 -8.95 101.59
N ARG A 295 -120.69 -9.35 102.17
CA ARG A 295 -120.64 -9.88 103.54
C ARG A 295 -121.00 -8.81 104.56
N GLU A 296 -120.56 -7.55 104.41
CA GLU A 296 -120.97 -6.47 105.30
C GLU A 296 -122.49 -6.19 105.19
N ASN A 297 -123.06 -6.11 103.98
CA ASN A 297 -124.51 -6.03 103.78
C ASN A 297 -125.24 -7.27 104.32
N GLY A 298 -124.70 -8.47 104.14
CA GLY A 298 -125.20 -9.71 104.73
C GLY A 298 -125.27 -9.60 106.25
N THR A 299 -124.16 -9.22 106.90
CA THR A 299 -124.15 -8.99 108.36
C THR A 299 -125.04 -7.82 108.80
N LEU A 300 -125.37 -6.86 107.92
CA LEU A 300 -126.32 -5.78 108.21
C LEU A 300 -127.78 -6.23 108.07
N SER A 301 -128.08 -7.15 107.15
CA SER A 301 -129.37 -7.86 107.08
C SER A 301 -129.55 -8.82 108.25
N GLU A 302 -128.55 -9.64 108.57
CA GLU A 302 -128.57 -10.54 109.74
C GLU A 302 -128.75 -9.74 111.04
N ARG A 303 -128.07 -8.59 111.19
CA ARG A 303 -128.26 -7.67 112.33
C ARG A 303 -129.66 -7.06 112.46
N LEU A 304 -130.51 -7.16 111.44
CA LEU A 304 -131.92 -6.75 111.52
C LEU A 304 -132.87 -7.90 111.87
N GLU A 305 -132.49 -9.16 111.59
CA GLU A 305 -133.30 -10.35 111.94
C GLU A 305 -132.85 -11.06 113.24
N SER A 306 -131.67 -10.76 113.78
CA SER A 306 -131.14 -11.37 115.02
C SER A 306 -130.94 -10.38 116.19
N PHE A 307 -132.03 -9.82 116.72
CA PHE A 307 -132.01 -9.16 118.06
C PHE A 307 -132.16 -10.20 119.20
N ASP A 308 -131.65 -11.40 119.00
CA ASP A 308 -131.80 -12.56 119.88
C ASP A 308 -130.45 -13.28 120.06
N SER A 309 -130.21 -13.82 121.25
CA SER A 309 -129.11 -14.76 121.58
C SER A 309 -127.64 -14.28 121.48
N GLN A 310 -127.28 -13.42 122.43
CA GLN A 310 -126.08 -13.49 123.31
C GLN A 310 -124.64 -13.82 122.77
N ARG A 311 -123.71 -12.94 123.19
CA ARG A 311 -122.38 -13.20 123.85
C ARG A 311 -121.08 -13.52 123.05
N SER A 312 -120.01 -13.06 123.69
CA SER A 312 -118.55 -13.33 123.54
C SER A 312 -117.86 -12.71 122.31
N LEU A 313 -116.81 -11.88 122.41
CA LEU A 313 -115.54 -11.83 123.18
C LEU A 313 -114.49 -12.89 122.79
N HIS A 314 -113.32 -12.36 122.37
CA HIS A 314 -112.00 -13.00 122.22
C HIS A 314 -111.90 -14.13 121.15
N GLY A 315 -110.74 -14.38 120.52
CA GLY A 315 -109.46 -13.66 120.52
C GLY A 315 -108.27 -14.55 120.09
N GLU A 316 -107.21 -13.93 119.55
CA GLU A 316 -105.83 -14.45 119.43
C GLU A 316 -105.45 -15.64 118.48
N LEU A 317 -104.20 -15.58 117.97
CA LEU A 317 -103.30 -16.68 117.48
C LEU A 317 -103.78 -17.49 116.23
N GLN A 318 -102.96 -18.10 115.34
CA GLN A 318 -101.51 -18.41 115.17
C GLN A 318 -101.25 -18.73 113.64
N HIS A 319 -100.06 -19.02 113.05
CA HIS A 319 -98.64 -19.10 113.46
C HIS A 319 -97.68 -18.85 112.25
N HIS A 320 -96.64 -18.05 112.47
CA HIS A 320 -95.25 -18.03 111.93
C HIS A 320 -94.81 -18.87 110.69
N SER A 321 -93.99 -18.24 109.82
CA SER A 321 -92.55 -18.57 109.53
C SER A 321 -92.11 -17.72 108.30
N SER A 322 -90.94 -17.10 108.12
CA SER A 322 -89.67 -16.80 108.84
C SER A 322 -88.61 -16.62 107.73
N LEU A 323 -88.04 -15.42 107.46
CA LEU A 323 -86.77 -14.87 108.03
C LEU A 323 -85.50 -15.49 107.37
N LEU A 324 -84.36 -14.83 107.05
CA LEU A 324 -83.77 -13.44 107.08
C LEU A 324 -82.55 -13.44 106.08
N GLN A 325 -82.08 -12.38 105.39
CA GLN A 325 -81.44 -11.06 105.73
C GLN A 325 -79.90 -11.06 105.58
N GLU A 326 -79.31 -9.85 105.57
CA GLU A 326 -77.96 -9.48 105.13
C GLU A 326 -76.96 -9.20 106.29
N MET A 327 -75.66 -9.26 105.96
CA MET A 327 -74.53 -8.38 106.36
C MET A 327 -74.14 -8.06 107.84
N ASN A 328 -72.91 -7.53 107.94
CA ASN A 328 -72.20 -6.90 109.09
C ASN A 328 -71.47 -7.88 110.05
N GLY A 329 -70.25 -7.60 110.53
CA GLY A 329 -69.31 -6.50 110.24
C GLY A 329 -68.06 -6.53 111.15
N GLU A 330 -67.07 -5.65 110.88
CA GLU A 330 -65.97 -5.22 111.82
C GLU A 330 -64.91 -6.32 112.21
N GLU A 331 -63.69 -6.06 112.71
CA GLU A 331 -62.94 -4.81 113.07
C GLU A 331 -61.39 -4.92 112.82
N GLU A 332 -60.53 -4.19 113.57
CA GLU A 332 -59.12 -3.84 113.27
C GLU A 332 -57.99 -4.88 113.58
N GLY A 333 -56.74 -4.50 113.26
CA GLY A 333 -55.47 -5.20 113.60
C GLY A 333 -54.95 -4.94 115.04
N PRO A 334 -53.63 -5.06 115.37
CA PRO A 334 -52.44 -4.91 114.52
C PRO A 334 -51.51 -6.16 114.54
N GLY A 335 -50.22 -6.04 114.15
CA GLY A 335 -49.31 -7.20 114.10
C GLY A 335 -47.83 -6.90 114.38
N SER A 336 -46.98 -7.94 114.37
CA SER A 336 -45.52 -7.81 114.27
C SER A 336 -44.79 -9.12 113.93
N LYS A 337 -43.85 -9.03 112.97
CA LYS A 337 -42.60 -9.82 112.78
C LYS A 337 -42.62 -11.34 112.56
N ASP A 338 -41.84 -11.72 111.53
CA ASP A 338 -41.06 -12.96 111.31
C ASP A 338 -41.85 -14.30 111.29
N GLU A 339 -41.49 -15.34 110.55
CA GLU A 339 -40.22 -15.70 109.88
C GLU A 339 -40.48 -16.36 108.48
N ALA A 340 -39.46 -16.90 107.81
CA ALA A 340 -39.48 -17.20 106.37
C ALA A 340 -39.65 -18.69 105.97
N GLY A 341 -40.18 -18.91 104.75
CA GLY A 341 -39.71 -19.98 103.85
C GLY A 341 -40.65 -21.15 103.53
N GLN A 342 -41.38 -21.09 102.40
CA GLN A 342 -42.04 -22.29 101.84
C GLN A 342 -42.34 -22.31 100.32
N LEU A 343 -41.52 -21.71 99.45
CA LEU A 343 -41.79 -21.70 97.98
C LEU A 343 -40.69 -22.25 97.04
N VAL A 344 -39.46 -22.49 97.49
CA VAL A 344 -38.31 -22.72 96.58
C VAL A 344 -38.16 -24.16 96.05
N VAL A 345 -38.78 -25.16 96.68
CA VAL A 345 -38.48 -26.59 96.40
C VAL A 345 -39.19 -27.16 95.16
N LYS A 346 -40.34 -26.62 94.75
CA LYS A 346 -41.14 -27.17 93.64
C LYS A 346 -40.65 -26.72 92.26
N GLU A 347 -40.18 -25.48 92.11
CA GLU A 347 -39.72 -24.95 90.82
C GLU A 347 -38.38 -25.59 90.38
N ALA A 348 -37.47 -25.85 91.32
CA ALA A 348 -36.18 -26.49 91.05
C ALA A 348 -36.32 -27.86 90.35
N GLN A 349 -37.37 -28.63 90.66
CA GLN A 349 -37.65 -29.92 90.01
C GLN A 349 -38.23 -29.78 88.59
N ALA A 350 -38.91 -28.68 88.28
CA ALA A 350 -39.41 -28.41 86.93
C ALA A 350 -38.26 -28.01 85.99
N VAL A 351 -37.40 -27.08 86.44
CA VAL A 351 -36.22 -26.63 85.70
C VAL A 351 -35.26 -27.79 85.43
N TYR A 352 -34.97 -28.63 86.44
CA TYR A 352 -34.10 -29.81 86.25
C TYR A 352 -34.62 -30.78 85.19
N LYS A 353 -35.94 -31.01 85.11
CA LYS A 353 -36.54 -31.84 84.04
C LYS A 353 -36.40 -31.19 82.67
N GLN A 354 -36.71 -29.90 82.54
CA GLN A 354 -36.57 -29.18 81.26
C GLN A 354 -35.13 -29.18 80.76
N LEU A 355 -34.15 -28.93 81.64
CA LEU A 355 -32.73 -28.97 81.30
C LEU A 355 -32.31 -30.37 80.82
N LYS A 356 -32.76 -31.44 81.49
CA LYS A 356 -32.47 -32.82 81.09
C LYS A 356 -33.09 -33.19 79.74
N THR A 357 -34.28 -32.72 79.42
CA THR A 357 -34.88 -32.90 78.08
C THR A 357 -34.07 -32.16 77.02
N LEU A 358 -33.64 -30.91 77.29
CA LEU A 358 -32.81 -30.11 76.37
C LEU A 358 -31.47 -30.79 76.06
N CYS A 359 -30.84 -31.39 77.08
CA CYS A 359 -29.61 -32.18 76.90
C CYS A 359 -29.84 -33.43 76.01
N HIS A 360 -31.04 -34.03 76.05
CA HIS A 360 -31.38 -35.17 75.21
C HIS A 360 -31.68 -34.76 73.78
N THR A 361 -32.42 -33.67 73.53
CA THR A 361 -32.61 -33.18 72.16
C THR A 361 -31.29 -32.76 71.52
N LEU A 362 -30.45 -31.97 72.21
CA LEU A 362 -29.12 -31.58 71.71
C LEU A 362 -28.18 -32.77 71.43
N ARG A 363 -28.36 -33.90 72.14
CA ARG A 363 -27.61 -35.15 71.89
C ARG A 363 -28.22 -35.96 70.73
N SER A 364 -29.53 -35.84 70.47
CA SER A 364 -30.22 -36.55 69.37
C SER A 364 -30.05 -35.85 68.01
N THR A 365 -30.08 -34.51 67.94
CA THR A 365 -29.78 -33.79 66.68
C THR A 365 -28.34 -34.01 66.18
N HIS A 366 -27.48 -34.63 66.98
CA HIS A 366 -26.12 -35.03 66.60
C HIS A 366 -26.03 -36.49 66.10
N HIS A 367 -27.11 -37.28 66.13
CA HIS A 367 -27.08 -38.70 65.72
C HIS A 367 -27.74 -38.97 64.37
N ASP A 368 -28.80 -38.23 64.02
CA ASP A 368 -29.71 -38.61 62.93
C ASP A 368 -29.45 -37.89 61.59
N ASP A 369 -28.56 -36.88 61.54
CA ASP A 369 -28.32 -36.05 60.35
C ASP A 369 -27.12 -36.55 59.49
N ASP A 370 -27.10 -37.86 59.19
CA ASP A 370 -26.15 -38.49 58.26
C ASP A 370 -26.53 -38.23 56.78
N SER A 371 -26.70 -36.95 56.45
CA SER A 371 -27.02 -36.44 55.12
C SER A 371 -25.76 -36.42 54.23
N GLY A 372 -25.27 -37.60 53.88
CA GLY A 372 -23.89 -37.82 53.40
C GLY A 372 -23.47 -37.09 52.12
N LEU A 373 -22.41 -36.28 52.24
CA LEU A 373 -21.52 -35.83 51.15
C LEU A 373 -20.03 -35.92 51.56
N HIS A 374 -19.61 -37.07 52.07
CA HIS A 374 -18.19 -37.40 52.29
C HIS A 374 -17.70 -38.44 51.27
N SER A 375 -17.49 -37.98 50.03
CA SER A 375 -16.81 -38.76 48.99
C SER A 375 -15.31 -38.90 49.28
N ASP A 376 -14.84 -40.15 49.29
CA ASP A 376 -13.45 -40.63 49.37
C ASP A 376 -12.29 -39.61 49.37
N MET A 377 -11.54 -39.60 50.47
CA MET A 377 -10.08 -39.60 50.42
C MET A 377 -9.51 -40.51 51.51
N SER A 378 -9.27 -41.78 51.17
CA SER A 378 -8.53 -42.70 52.03
C SER A 378 -7.03 -42.37 52.02
N PHE A 379 -6.52 -41.77 53.11
CA PHE A 379 -5.07 -41.69 53.35
C PHE A 379 -4.66 -42.57 54.52
N SER A 380 -4.16 -43.77 54.20
CA SER A 380 -3.42 -44.62 55.12
C SER A 380 -1.91 -44.42 54.93
N SER A 381 -1.22 -43.90 55.94
CA SER A 381 0.21 -44.18 56.18
C SER A 381 0.70 -43.60 57.50
N LEU A 382 1.28 -44.46 58.35
CA LEU A 382 2.10 -44.15 59.55
C LEU A 382 1.40 -43.39 60.71
N ASP A 383 1.74 -43.60 61.99
CA ASP A 383 2.75 -44.49 62.56
C ASP A 383 2.22 -45.23 63.82
N ASN A 384 2.89 -46.31 64.24
CA ASN A 384 2.38 -47.26 65.25
C ASN A 384 3.48 -47.72 66.24
N THR A 385 3.70 -46.94 67.32
CA THR A 385 4.50 -47.39 68.47
C THR A 385 3.97 -46.83 69.81
N MET A 386 3.09 -47.58 70.47
CA MET A 386 3.35 -48.21 71.78
C MET A 386 2.08 -48.85 72.36
N ALA A 387 2.02 -50.19 72.37
CA ALA A 387 0.92 -50.95 72.94
C ALA A 387 1.39 -51.76 74.16
N SER A 388 0.86 -51.42 75.34
CA SER A 388 0.83 -52.23 76.57
C SER A 388 -0.16 -51.54 77.54
N VAL A 389 -1.10 -52.18 78.24
CA VAL A 389 -1.23 -53.59 78.66
C VAL A 389 -2.70 -54.07 78.52
N SER A 390 -2.91 -55.39 78.57
CA SER A 390 -4.18 -56.17 78.49
C SER A 390 -5.46 -55.51 79.04
N MET A 391 -6.64 -55.63 78.41
CA MET A 391 -7.44 -56.83 78.06
C MET A 391 -7.98 -57.67 79.25
N ALA A 392 -9.31 -57.63 79.37
CA ALA A 392 -10.26 -58.70 79.71
C ALA A 392 -10.37 -59.32 81.13
N ALA A 393 -11.57 -59.13 81.70
CA ALA A 393 -12.34 -60.06 82.57
C ALA A 393 -11.90 -60.27 84.05
N PRO A 394 -12.83 -60.68 84.95
CA PRO A 394 -14.26 -60.36 85.02
C PRO A 394 -14.79 -60.01 86.45
N ASN A 395 -16.09 -59.68 86.54
CA ASN A 395 -16.92 -59.51 87.75
C ASN A 395 -16.58 -58.27 88.62
N SER A 396 -17.54 -57.57 89.22
CA SER A 396 -18.88 -58.03 89.63
C SER A 396 -19.99 -56.98 89.51
N THR A 397 -21.25 -57.48 89.48
CA THR A 397 -22.49 -56.87 90.03
C THR A 397 -22.93 -55.46 89.63
N GLU A 398 -24.16 -55.39 89.11
CA GLU A 398 -25.15 -54.29 89.27
C GLU A 398 -24.91 -52.99 88.46
N ALA A 399 -25.92 -52.29 87.91
CA ALA A 399 -27.36 -52.55 87.91
C ALA A 399 -28.08 -52.13 86.60
N THR A 400 -29.08 -52.93 86.22
CA THR A 400 -30.36 -52.61 85.56
C THR A 400 -30.53 -51.39 84.63
N SER A 401 -31.16 -51.67 83.49
CA SER A 401 -32.08 -50.74 82.80
C SER A 401 -33.12 -50.14 83.76
N ALA A 402 -32.97 -48.87 84.14
CA ALA A 402 -33.84 -48.19 85.09
C ALA A 402 -35.03 -47.49 84.38
N SER A 403 -36.14 -48.20 84.24
CA SER A 403 -37.43 -47.55 83.97
C SER A 403 -37.99 -46.93 85.26
N MET A 404 -38.57 -45.73 85.14
CA MET A 404 -39.47 -45.05 86.08
C MET A 404 -39.54 -45.56 87.54
N THR A 405 -38.70 -45.04 88.43
CA THR A 405 -39.00 -44.99 89.87
C THR A 405 -38.76 -43.59 90.45
N VAL A 406 -39.79 -43.00 91.05
CA VAL A 406 -39.74 -41.64 91.63
C VAL A 406 -39.20 -41.72 93.07
N ASN A 407 -37.87 -41.68 93.25
CA ASN A 407 -37.29 -41.23 94.53
C ASN A 407 -35.77 -40.89 94.54
N ASP A 408 -35.19 -40.45 93.42
CA ASP A 408 -33.81 -39.94 93.42
C ASP A 408 -33.67 -38.72 94.34
N LYS A 409 -33.02 -38.92 95.48
CA LYS A 409 -32.68 -37.84 96.42
C LYS A 409 -31.76 -36.86 95.70
N PHE A 410 -32.16 -35.59 95.65
CA PHE A 410 -31.47 -34.53 94.93
C PHE A 410 -30.12 -34.20 95.59
N SER A 411 -29.10 -35.00 95.28
CA SER A 411 -27.78 -34.93 95.89
C SER A 411 -26.98 -33.73 95.39
N ARG A 412 -26.30 -33.07 96.33
CA ARG A 412 -25.50 -31.86 96.10
C ARG A 412 -24.32 -32.19 95.18
N GLY A 413 -24.48 -31.90 93.89
CA GLY A 413 -23.50 -32.17 92.85
C GLY A 413 -24.12 -32.51 91.49
N MET A 414 -25.30 -33.12 91.44
CA MET A 414 -25.91 -33.53 90.15
C MET A 414 -26.23 -32.36 89.21
N LEU A 415 -26.63 -31.20 89.76
CA LEU A 415 -26.79 -29.98 88.96
C LEU A 415 -25.46 -29.45 88.42
N SER A 416 -24.34 -29.64 89.13
CA SER A 416 -23.01 -29.30 88.59
C SER A 416 -22.70 -30.25 87.45
N ALA A 417 -22.70 -31.56 87.68
CA ALA A 417 -22.34 -32.54 86.65
C ALA A 417 -23.15 -32.40 85.34
N VAL A 418 -24.46 -32.10 85.43
CA VAL A 418 -25.30 -31.83 84.25
C VAL A 418 -24.99 -30.48 83.60
N ALA A 419 -24.63 -29.44 84.37
CA ALA A 419 -24.16 -28.16 83.82
C ALA A 419 -22.76 -28.28 83.19
N ASP A 420 -21.87 -29.07 83.79
CA ASP A 420 -20.51 -29.35 83.33
C ASP A 420 -20.55 -30.19 82.02
N GLU A 421 -21.43 -31.20 81.93
CA GLU A 421 -21.75 -31.86 80.65
C GLU A 421 -22.30 -30.87 79.61
N LEU A 422 -23.22 -29.98 79.98
CA LEU A 422 -23.80 -28.97 79.08
C LEU A 422 -22.74 -28.02 78.53
N VAL A 423 -21.87 -27.48 79.39
CA VAL A 423 -20.76 -26.60 79.01
C VAL A 423 -19.80 -27.34 78.08
N HIS A 424 -19.48 -28.62 78.35
CA HIS A 424 -18.60 -29.40 77.49
C HIS A 424 -19.24 -29.70 76.12
N ILE A 425 -20.55 -29.95 76.05
CA ILE A 425 -21.28 -30.13 74.79
C ILE A 425 -21.32 -28.82 73.99
N ILE A 426 -21.59 -27.69 74.64
CA ILE A 426 -21.59 -26.36 74.00
C ILE A 426 -20.19 -26.02 73.47
N MET A 427 -19.14 -26.20 74.27
CA MET A 427 -17.75 -25.98 73.84
C MET A 427 -17.35 -26.87 72.66
N ASN A 428 -17.81 -28.12 72.60
CA ASN A 428 -17.56 -29.01 71.47
C ASN A 428 -18.33 -28.57 70.20
N LEU A 429 -19.58 -28.10 70.34
CA LEU A 429 -20.37 -27.54 69.25
C LEU A 429 -19.73 -26.27 68.67
N ASP A 430 -19.36 -25.33 69.54
CA ASP A 430 -18.66 -24.10 69.16
C ASP A 430 -17.33 -24.43 68.46
N ALA A 431 -16.54 -25.35 69.02
CA ALA A 431 -15.28 -25.80 68.42
C ALA A 431 -15.48 -26.46 67.04
N MET A 432 -16.53 -27.26 66.85
CA MET A 432 -16.86 -27.81 65.52
C MET A 432 -17.31 -26.72 64.55
N GLN A 433 -18.13 -25.76 64.97
CA GLN A 433 -18.57 -24.65 64.11
C GLN A 433 -17.40 -23.74 63.70
N PHE A 434 -16.50 -23.41 64.63
CA PHE A 434 -15.28 -22.68 64.29
C PHE A 434 -14.36 -23.49 63.37
N LYS A 435 -14.26 -24.82 63.56
CA LYS A 435 -13.48 -25.70 62.67
C LYS A 435 -14.05 -25.72 61.25
N THR A 436 -15.36 -25.94 61.08
CA THR A 436 -15.97 -26.00 59.74
C THR A 436 -15.94 -24.65 59.03
N MET A 437 -16.17 -23.54 59.74
CA MET A 437 -15.99 -22.18 59.21
C MET A 437 -14.53 -21.91 58.79
N PHE A 438 -13.54 -22.40 59.55
CA PHE A 438 -12.12 -22.29 59.20
C PHE A 438 -11.75 -23.16 57.99
N GLU A 439 -12.28 -24.38 57.91
CA GLU A 439 -12.03 -25.28 56.77
C GLU A 439 -12.70 -24.77 55.47
N GLN A 440 -13.91 -24.20 55.56
CA GLN A 440 -14.59 -23.52 54.44
C GLN A 440 -13.82 -22.27 53.97
N THR A 441 -13.40 -21.40 54.89
CA THR A 441 -12.60 -20.22 54.52
C THR A 441 -11.22 -20.59 53.97
N ARG A 442 -10.61 -21.68 54.46
CA ARG A 442 -9.38 -22.23 53.87
C ARG A 442 -9.62 -22.77 52.44
N SER A 443 -10.73 -23.45 52.16
CA SER A 443 -11.06 -23.92 50.81
C SER A 443 -11.22 -22.74 49.84
N MET A 444 -12.02 -21.75 50.21
CA MET A 444 -12.21 -20.54 49.39
C MET A 444 -10.90 -19.78 49.12
N LEU A 445 -9.97 -19.75 50.06
CA LEU A 445 -8.64 -19.16 49.84
C LEU A 445 -7.78 -19.97 48.86
N ILE A 446 -7.81 -21.31 48.93
CA ILE A 446 -7.09 -22.19 48.00
C ILE A 446 -7.66 -22.05 46.58
N GLU A 447 -9.00 -22.03 46.45
CA GLU A 447 -9.70 -21.82 45.17
C GLU A 447 -9.36 -20.45 44.56
N GLN A 448 -9.29 -19.39 45.37
CA GLN A 448 -8.84 -18.07 44.92
C GLN A 448 -7.36 -18.04 44.54
N GLU A 449 -6.48 -18.75 45.26
CA GLU A 449 -5.06 -18.85 44.91
C GLU A 449 -4.86 -19.62 43.59
N GLU A 450 -5.65 -20.67 43.35
CA GLU A 450 -5.70 -21.36 42.06
C GLU A 450 -6.22 -20.49 40.92
N GLU A 451 -7.29 -19.72 41.14
CA GLU A 451 -7.77 -18.75 40.15
C GLU A 451 -6.72 -17.68 39.83
N LEU A 452 -6.00 -17.18 40.84
CA LEU A 452 -4.93 -16.21 40.65
C LEU A 452 -3.76 -16.80 39.86
N LYS A 453 -3.37 -18.05 40.11
CA LYS A 453 -2.39 -18.78 39.29
C LYS A 453 -2.86 -18.94 37.84
N LYS A 454 -4.09 -19.41 37.62
CA LYS A 454 -4.68 -19.55 36.28
C LYS A 454 -4.73 -18.21 35.52
N LYS A 455 -5.03 -17.10 36.22
CA LYS A 455 -5.01 -15.74 35.65
C LYS A 455 -3.58 -15.27 35.34
N ASN A 456 -2.60 -15.55 36.22
CA ASN A 456 -1.19 -15.24 36.02
C ASN A 456 -0.60 -16.00 34.82
N ASP A 457 -0.93 -17.28 34.65
CA ASP A 457 -0.50 -18.09 33.49
C ASP A 457 -1.05 -17.54 32.18
N VAL A 458 -2.31 -17.05 32.18
CA VAL A 458 -2.92 -16.37 31.02
C VAL A 458 -2.25 -15.02 30.74
N ILE A 459 -1.89 -14.25 31.78
CA ILE A 459 -1.12 -12.99 31.63
C ILE A 459 0.23 -13.28 30.96
N MET A 460 1.02 -14.22 31.47
CA MET A 460 2.32 -14.61 30.90
C MET A 460 2.19 -15.13 29.45
N GLN A 461 1.11 -15.85 29.13
CA GLN A 461 0.80 -16.26 27.75
C GLN A 461 0.41 -15.09 26.83
N LEU A 462 -0.21 -14.03 27.36
CA LEU A 462 -0.55 -12.83 26.60
C LEU A 462 0.69 -11.94 26.41
N GLU A 463 1.51 -11.77 27.44
CA GLU A 463 2.78 -11.03 27.38
C GLU A 463 3.76 -11.64 26.37
N SER A 464 3.92 -12.97 26.35
CA SER A 464 4.75 -13.65 25.34
C SER A 464 4.21 -13.50 23.91
N LYS A 465 2.88 -13.56 23.72
CA LYS A 465 2.26 -13.29 22.41
C LYS A 465 2.41 -11.82 21.99
N LEU A 466 2.33 -10.88 22.94
CA LEU A 466 2.50 -9.45 22.71
C LEU A 466 3.95 -9.15 22.30
N SER A 467 4.93 -9.69 23.02
CA SER A 467 6.35 -9.57 22.66
C SER A 467 6.69 -10.15 21.28
N VAL A 468 6.14 -11.31 20.91
CA VAL A 468 6.29 -11.85 19.55
C VAL A 468 5.66 -10.91 18.50
N ARG A 469 4.48 -10.34 18.79
CA ARG A 469 3.81 -9.38 17.90
C ARG A 469 4.57 -8.05 17.76
N GLU A 470 5.26 -7.59 18.80
CA GLU A 470 6.14 -6.42 18.74
C GLU A 470 7.35 -6.68 17.82
N VAL A 471 7.95 -7.88 17.90
CA VAL A 471 9.06 -8.26 17.01
C VAL A 471 8.60 -8.44 15.56
N GLU A 472 7.44 -9.08 15.32
CA GLU A 472 6.83 -9.19 13.98
C GLU A 472 6.51 -7.79 13.39
N LEU A 473 5.97 -6.88 14.22
CA LEU A 473 5.71 -5.50 13.82
C LEU A 473 7.00 -4.74 13.51
N GLN A 474 8.05 -4.93 14.30
CA GLN A 474 9.35 -4.28 14.09
C GLN A 474 10.03 -4.77 12.80
N SER A 475 10.01 -6.08 12.52
CA SER A 475 10.54 -6.65 11.26
C SER A 475 9.83 -6.04 10.05
N THR A 476 8.49 -6.02 10.05
CA THR A 476 7.72 -5.44 8.94
C THR A 476 7.88 -3.92 8.81
N ILE A 477 8.19 -3.21 9.90
CA ILE A 477 8.60 -1.80 9.87
C ILE A 477 9.96 -1.62 9.20
N GLU A 478 10.93 -2.48 9.50
CA GLU A 478 12.30 -2.46 8.96
C GLU A 478 12.32 -2.87 7.48
N GLU A 479 11.63 -3.95 7.10
CA GLU A 479 11.42 -4.37 5.70
C GLU A 479 10.78 -3.26 4.85
N ARG A 480 9.74 -2.60 5.38
CA ARG A 480 9.09 -1.45 4.72
C ARG A 480 10.03 -0.24 4.61
N ASN A 481 10.90 -0.01 5.59
CA ASN A 481 11.89 1.08 5.53
C ASN A 481 12.93 0.76 4.44
N GLN A 482 13.49 -0.45 4.43
CA GLN A 482 14.43 -0.91 3.42
C GLN A 482 13.85 -0.79 2.00
N ALA A 483 12.65 -1.32 1.77
CA ALA A 483 11.97 -1.22 0.47
C ALA A 483 11.67 0.23 0.05
N ARG A 484 11.47 1.15 1.01
CA ARG A 484 11.30 2.58 0.75
C ARG A 484 12.64 3.27 0.41
N GLU A 485 13.72 2.89 1.08
CA GLU A 485 15.07 3.39 0.80
C GLU A 485 15.54 2.90 -0.57
N ASP A 486 15.37 1.61 -0.88
CA ASP A 486 15.68 1.02 -2.20
C ASP A 486 14.85 1.65 -3.33
N ALA A 487 13.56 1.88 -3.11
CA ALA A 487 12.73 2.62 -4.05
C ALA A 487 13.20 4.07 -4.25
N SER A 488 13.66 4.74 -3.17
CA SER A 488 14.19 6.10 -3.27
C SER A 488 15.53 6.17 -3.98
N HIS A 489 16.43 5.21 -3.75
CA HIS A 489 17.71 5.08 -4.46
C HIS A 489 17.49 4.76 -5.95
N SER A 490 16.56 3.85 -6.27
CA SER A 490 16.18 3.54 -7.66
C SER A 490 15.57 4.76 -8.37
N SER A 491 14.71 5.52 -7.70
CA SER A 491 14.14 6.77 -8.23
C SER A 491 15.21 7.84 -8.46
N LEU A 492 16.12 8.03 -7.50
CA LEU A 492 17.23 8.98 -7.62
C LEU A 492 18.19 8.60 -8.76
N ALA A 493 18.54 7.33 -8.91
CA ALA A 493 19.36 6.86 -10.02
C ALA A 493 18.67 7.07 -11.38
N GLN A 494 17.36 6.85 -11.47
CA GLN A 494 16.60 7.15 -12.69
C GLN A 494 16.56 8.66 -12.97
N ASP A 495 16.30 9.50 -11.98
CA ASP A 495 16.33 10.96 -12.15
C ASP A 495 17.73 11.47 -12.54
N GLU A 496 18.81 10.94 -11.96
CA GLU A 496 20.18 11.29 -12.35
C GLU A 496 20.50 10.91 -13.79
N THR A 497 20.11 9.71 -14.25
CA THR A 497 20.30 9.31 -15.65
C THR A 497 19.45 10.16 -16.61
N VAL A 498 18.23 10.53 -16.23
CA VAL A 498 17.37 11.44 -17.02
C VAL A 498 17.94 12.86 -17.06
N VAL A 499 18.48 13.37 -15.94
CA VAL A 499 19.16 14.67 -15.88
C VAL A 499 20.43 14.67 -16.75
N GLN A 500 21.21 13.58 -16.72
CA GLN A 500 22.41 13.46 -17.55
C GLN A 500 22.05 13.38 -19.04
N ALA A 501 21.07 12.54 -19.43
CA ALA A 501 20.58 12.46 -20.80
C ALA A 501 20.04 13.81 -21.33
N ARG A 502 19.42 14.63 -20.47
CA ARG A 502 19.02 16.01 -20.81
C ARG A 502 20.23 16.90 -21.05
N LYS A 503 21.24 16.89 -20.18
CA LYS A 503 22.50 17.66 -20.37
C LYS A 503 23.21 17.28 -21.67
N ASP A 504 23.31 15.98 -21.96
CA ASP A 504 23.99 15.49 -23.16
C ASP A 504 23.23 15.86 -24.44
N ARG A 505 21.89 15.79 -24.42
CA ARG A 505 21.02 16.31 -25.48
C ARG A 505 21.24 17.82 -25.69
N ASP A 506 21.28 18.59 -24.61
CA ASP A 506 21.36 20.05 -24.68
C ASP A 506 22.74 20.50 -25.19
N ALA A 507 23.81 19.85 -24.74
CA ALA A 507 25.16 20.04 -25.30
C ALA A 507 25.26 19.55 -26.76
N ALA A 508 24.49 18.55 -27.19
CA ALA A 508 24.43 18.14 -28.60
C ALA A 508 23.68 19.19 -29.45
N ILE A 509 22.60 19.77 -28.93
CA ILE A 509 21.88 20.88 -29.57
C ILE A 509 22.79 22.11 -29.68
N GLU A 510 23.52 22.48 -28.63
CA GLU A 510 24.46 23.61 -28.66
C GLU A 510 25.54 23.43 -29.74
N ARG A 511 26.19 22.26 -29.79
CA ARG A 511 27.17 21.93 -30.85
C ARG A 511 26.55 22.02 -32.24
N ARG A 512 25.31 21.55 -32.42
CA ARG A 512 24.58 21.62 -33.70
C ARG A 512 24.30 23.07 -34.10
N THR A 513 23.77 23.88 -33.19
CA THR A 513 23.48 25.31 -33.40
C THR A 513 24.76 26.10 -33.71
N LYS A 514 25.88 25.79 -33.05
CA LYS A 514 27.18 26.39 -33.36
C LYS A 514 27.64 26.07 -34.79
N ALA A 515 27.54 24.81 -35.21
CA ALA A 515 27.87 24.40 -36.58
C ALA A 515 26.92 25.01 -37.62
N GLU A 516 25.62 25.18 -37.30
CA GLU A 516 24.64 25.88 -38.14
C GLU A 516 25.02 27.36 -38.33
N VAL A 517 25.47 28.04 -37.26
CA VAL A 517 25.95 29.43 -37.30
C VAL A 517 27.27 29.57 -38.09
N GLU A 518 28.22 28.65 -37.91
CA GLU A 518 29.47 28.63 -38.67
C GLU A 518 29.23 28.37 -40.17
N LEU A 519 28.29 27.47 -40.52
CA LEU A 519 27.87 27.23 -41.90
C LEU A 519 27.20 28.48 -42.49
N ALA A 520 26.32 29.15 -41.74
CA ALA A 520 25.70 30.41 -42.17
C ALA A 520 26.74 31.51 -42.41
N LYS A 521 27.75 31.64 -41.54
CA LYS A 521 28.87 32.58 -41.71
C LYS A 521 29.68 32.28 -42.97
N ASN A 522 30.09 31.03 -43.18
CA ASN A 522 30.82 30.59 -44.37
C ASN A 522 30.01 30.83 -45.67
N ARG A 523 28.68 30.71 -45.60
CA ARG A 523 27.78 31.02 -46.73
C ARG A 523 27.74 32.52 -47.04
N VAL A 524 27.73 33.38 -46.02
CA VAL A 524 27.81 34.85 -46.20
C VAL A 524 29.17 35.25 -46.78
N GLU A 525 30.26 34.68 -46.28
CA GLU A 525 31.62 34.92 -46.82
C GLU A 525 31.74 34.49 -48.29
N LEU A 526 31.18 33.34 -48.67
CA LEU A 526 31.12 32.89 -50.06
C LEU A 526 30.28 33.83 -50.94
N MET A 527 29.14 34.33 -50.44
CA MET A 527 28.33 35.32 -51.16
C MET A 527 29.06 36.65 -51.34
N GLN A 528 29.80 37.11 -50.32
CA GLN A 528 30.63 38.32 -50.40
C GLN A 528 31.77 38.16 -51.40
N ALA A 529 32.50 37.04 -51.36
CA ALA A 529 33.56 36.73 -52.31
C ALA A 529 33.04 36.63 -53.76
N ASN A 530 31.82 36.12 -53.96
CA ASN A 530 31.17 36.09 -55.27
C ASN A 530 30.76 37.50 -55.75
N SER A 531 30.28 38.38 -54.85
CA SER A 531 30.03 39.80 -55.19
C SER A 531 31.32 40.48 -55.65
N GLN A 532 32.41 40.36 -54.87
CA GLN A 532 33.72 40.91 -55.21
C GLN A 532 34.26 40.37 -56.54
N LEU A 533 34.02 39.09 -56.85
CA LEU A 533 34.39 38.49 -58.14
C LEU A 533 33.57 39.07 -59.29
N LEU A 534 32.26 39.25 -59.11
CA LEU A 534 31.39 39.87 -60.11
C LEU A 534 31.75 41.34 -60.35
N GLU A 535 32.04 42.10 -59.29
CA GLU A 535 32.54 43.48 -59.34
C GLU A 535 33.88 43.57 -60.10
N ALA A 536 34.83 42.66 -59.81
CA ALA A 536 36.11 42.60 -60.52
C ALA A 536 35.97 42.16 -61.99
N ILE A 537 35.00 41.28 -62.32
CA ILE A 537 34.67 40.93 -63.71
C ILE A 537 34.05 42.14 -64.42
N GLN A 538 33.14 42.86 -63.78
CA GLN A 538 32.49 44.05 -64.33
C GLN A 538 33.52 45.16 -64.64
N GLN A 539 34.39 45.49 -63.67
CA GLN A 539 35.50 46.44 -63.89
C GLN A 539 36.43 46.00 -65.03
N LYS A 540 36.70 44.69 -65.17
CA LYS A 540 37.49 44.15 -66.28
C LYS A 540 36.77 44.29 -67.63
N VAL A 541 35.45 44.10 -67.68
CA VAL A 541 34.64 44.30 -68.90
C VAL A 541 34.63 45.77 -69.28
N GLU A 542 34.48 46.69 -68.33
CA GLU A 542 34.54 48.13 -68.57
C GLU A 542 35.93 48.58 -69.09
N LEU A 543 37.01 48.04 -68.53
CA LEU A 543 38.38 48.27 -69.03
C LEU A 543 38.62 47.68 -70.42
N LEU A 544 38.00 46.54 -70.76
CA LEU A 544 38.05 45.97 -72.11
C LEU A 544 37.28 46.84 -73.11
N GLN A 545 36.08 47.33 -72.75
CA GLN A 545 35.31 48.25 -73.57
C GLN A 545 36.05 49.59 -73.79
N GLN A 546 36.75 50.10 -72.78
CA GLN A 546 37.61 51.28 -72.92
C GLN A 546 38.80 51.03 -73.86
N LEU A 547 39.40 49.83 -73.84
CA LEU A 547 40.45 49.45 -74.78
C LEU A 547 39.91 49.25 -76.21
N GLU A 548 38.72 48.68 -76.37
CA GLU A 548 38.05 48.55 -77.67
C GLU A 548 37.69 49.92 -78.26
N GLN A 549 37.17 50.85 -77.44
CA GLN A 549 36.94 52.24 -77.85
C GLN A 549 38.25 52.93 -78.23
N TRP A 550 39.30 52.86 -77.40
CA TRP A 550 40.58 53.48 -77.73
C TRP A 550 41.24 52.85 -78.97
N GLN A 551 41.00 51.56 -79.22
CA GLN A 551 41.40 50.92 -80.47
C GLN A 551 40.64 51.51 -81.67
N ILE A 552 39.32 51.73 -81.57
CA ILE A 552 38.52 52.40 -82.61
C ILE A 552 39.04 53.82 -82.84
N ASP A 553 39.18 54.64 -81.80
CA ASP A 553 39.69 56.01 -81.87
C ASP A 553 41.06 56.09 -82.56
N MET A 554 41.95 55.11 -82.29
CA MET A 554 43.26 55.00 -82.94
C MET A 554 43.16 54.53 -84.40
N HIS A 555 42.19 53.69 -84.76
CA HIS A 555 41.97 53.33 -86.17
C HIS A 555 41.39 54.52 -86.96
N GLU A 556 40.41 55.24 -86.41
CA GLU A 556 39.88 56.47 -87.01
C GLU A 556 40.98 57.52 -87.19
N LEU A 557 41.86 57.71 -86.20
CA LEU A 557 42.99 58.64 -86.30
C LEU A 557 44.06 58.19 -87.31
N ILE A 558 44.23 56.88 -87.54
CA ILE A 558 45.09 56.35 -88.61
C ILE A 558 44.42 56.55 -89.98
N GLU A 559 43.13 56.29 -90.11
CA GLU A 559 42.36 56.54 -91.35
C GLU A 559 42.34 58.03 -91.70
N GLU A 560 42.14 58.92 -90.71
CA GLU A 560 42.20 60.37 -90.92
C GLU A 560 43.63 60.82 -91.28
N GLN A 561 44.68 60.25 -90.68
CA GLN A 561 46.06 60.51 -91.12
C GLN A 561 46.32 60.01 -92.55
N MET A 562 45.80 58.84 -92.95
CA MET A 562 45.94 58.35 -94.33
C MET A 562 45.16 59.22 -95.32
N LYS A 563 43.94 59.62 -94.96
CA LYS A 563 43.08 60.53 -95.73
C LYS A 563 43.70 61.91 -95.89
N ASN A 564 44.25 62.47 -94.83
CA ASN A 564 44.95 63.77 -94.87
C ASN A 564 46.23 63.68 -95.72
N LYS A 565 47.05 62.62 -95.58
CA LYS A 565 48.20 62.39 -96.46
C LYS A 565 47.80 62.18 -97.92
N LEU A 566 46.68 61.51 -98.18
CA LEU A 566 46.15 61.34 -99.54
C LEU A 566 45.70 62.69 -100.13
N ILE A 567 45.02 63.52 -99.34
CA ILE A 567 44.64 64.90 -99.71
C ILE A 567 45.89 65.75 -99.98
N GLU A 568 46.86 65.80 -99.06
CA GLU A 568 48.15 66.51 -99.23
C GLU A 568 48.91 66.03 -100.48
N SER A 569 48.92 64.72 -100.76
CA SER A 569 49.57 64.17 -101.95
C SER A 569 48.86 64.54 -103.27
N SER A 570 47.59 64.94 -103.21
CA SER A 570 46.80 65.35 -104.38
C SER A 570 46.91 66.85 -104.71
N THR A 571 47.34 67.69 -103.76
CA THR A 571 47.28 69.15 -103.85
C THR A 571 48.62 69.86 -104.08
N LYS A 572 49.40 69.34 -105.03
CA LYS A 572 50.46 70.06 -105.80
C LYS A 572 51.78 70.40 -105.06
N PRO A 573 52.85 70.85 -105.78
CA PRO A 573 54.23 70.61 -105.35
C PRO A 573 54.92 71.72 -104.54
N GLN A 574 56.06 71.32 -103.96
CA GLN A 574 57.15 72.13 -103.35
C GLN A 574 57.70 73.28 -104.23
N PRO A 575 58.59 74.18 -103.71
CA PRO A 575 59.03 74.42 -102.30
C PRO A 575 59.13 75.92 -101.87
N HIS A 576 59.24 76.23 -100.56
CA HIS A 576 60.36 77.04 -99.96
C HIS A 576 60.15 77.52 -98.48
N GLN A 577 61.19 77.26 -97.66
CA GLN A 577 61.89 78.13 -96.68
C GLN A 577 61.22 79.06 -95.63
N GLN A 578 61.72 78.90 -94.38
CA GLN A 578 62.11 79.92 -93.36
C GLN A 578 61.09 80.60 -92.39
N ALA A 579 61.23 80.22 -91.10
CA ALA A 579 61.29 81.04 -89.85
C ALA A 579 60.33 82.24 -89.63
N SER A 580 59.66 82.39 -88.47
CA SER A 580 60.34 82.71 -87.19
C SER A 580 59.41 82.73 -85.93
N GLN A 581 60.02 82.47 -84.76
CA GLN A 581 59.76 83.05 -83.41
C GLN A 581 58.39 82.95 -82.66
N GLN A 582 58.48 82.43 -81.41
CA GLN A 582 57.87 82.93 -80.13
C GLN A 582 56.32 82.96 -79.98
N SER A 583 55.69 82.70 -78.83
CA SER A 583 56.05 82.13 -77.50
C SER A 583 54.72 81.67 -76.79
N SER A 584 54.53 81.35 -75.51
CA SER A 584 55.26 81.43 -74.21
C SER A 584 54.66 80.43 -73.19
N GLY A 585 55.33 80.21 -72.03
CA GLY A 585 54.83 79.42 -70.88
C GLY A 585 55.28 77.95 -70.88
N ALA A 586 56.11 77.40 -69.97
CA ALA A 586 56.17 77.45 -68.49
C ALA A 586 55.10 76.57 -67.79
N SER A 587 55.42 75.68 -66.84
CA SER A 587 56.74 75.22 -66.35
C SER A 587 56.67 73.92 -65.51
N THR A 588 57.82 73.25 -65.32
CA THR A 588 58.19 72.40 -64.14
C THR A 588 57.25 71.26 -63.70
N THR A 589 57.49 70.02 -64.14
CA THR A 589 58.27 68.95 -63.43
C THR A 589 57.64 68.34 -62.16
N GLY A 590 57.38 67.02 -62.17
CA GLY A 590 56.88 66.27 -61.01
C GLY A 590 56.98 64.74 -61.11
N SER A 591 58.13 64.19 -61.51
CA SER A 591 58.28 62.73 -61.73
C SER A 591 58.49 61.93 -60.43
N ARG A 592 57.69 60.87 -60.22
CA ARG A 592 58.06 59.70 -59.41
C ARG A 592 57.64 58.39 -60.08
N LYS A 593 58.54 57.40 -60.00
CA LYS A 593 58.40 56.00 -60.48
C LYS A 593 57.70 55.20 -59.37
N SER A 594 56.65 54.41 -59.63
CA SER A 594 56.63 53.07 -60.25
C SER A 594 57.14 51.92 -59.36
N ARG A 595 56.37 50.82 -59.39
CA ARG A 595 56.48 49.49 -58.70
C ARG A 595 55.75 49.41 -57.36
N LEU A 596 54.86 48.44 -57.06
CA LEU A 596 54.66 46.98 -57.35
C LEU A 596 55.21 46.06 -56.25
N LEU A 597 54.32 45.20 -55.73
CA LEU A 597 54.52 44.16 -54.71
C LEU A 597 54.90 44.74 -53.31
N ASP A 598 54.46 44.18 -52.19
CA ASP A 598 54.22 42.75 -51.89
C ASP A 598 52.83 42.37 -51.35
N LEU A 599 52.62 41.05 -51.24
CA LEU A 599 51.43 40.37 -50.71
C LEU A 599 51.78 39.54 -49.46
N PHE A 600 50.85 39.49 -48.49
CA PHE A 600 50.76 38.54 -47.35
C PHE A 600 52.05 38.20 -46.56
N TYR A 601 52.07 38.47 -45.24
CA TYR A 601 52.40 37.43 -44.24
C TYR A 601 52.06 37.90 -42.81
N HIS A 602 51.26 37.12 -42.08
CA HIS A 602 50.76 37.37 -40.71
C HIS A 602 49.87 38.63 -40.56
N ARG A 603 48.90 38.69 -39.63
CA ARG A 603 48.60 37.82 -38.46
C ARG A 603 47.11 37.52 -38.39
#